data_AF-I3SQM2-F1
#
_entry.id   AF-I3SQM2-F1
#
_cell.length_a   1.000
_cell.length_b   1.000
_cell.length_c   1.000
_cell.angle_alpha   90.00
_cell.angle_beta   90.00
_cell.angle_gamma   90.00
#
_symmetry.space_group_name_H-M   'P 1'
#
loop_
_entity.id
_entity.type
_entity.pdbx_description
1 polymer ?
#
loop_
_entity_poly.entity_id
_entity_poly.type
_entity_poly.pdbx_seq_one_letter_code
_entity_poly.pdbx_strand_id
1 'polypeptide(L)'
;MRGKSCLGQTQPEQGAKPPYPGVDIVRSVLSNMKTPVYLLDITLPSQLRIDGHPSVYTGRGTSFEDCSHWCLAGVPDTWNEILYAALLGN
;
A
#
# COMPACT_ATOMS: atom_id res chain seq x y z
N MET A 1 -2.80 17.89 -11.20
CA MET A 1 -2.16 16.56 -11.35
C MET A 1 -3.29 15.56 -11.51
N ARG A 2 -3.44 14.87 -12.65
CA ARG A 2 -4.38 13.75 -12.73
C ARG A 2 -3.75 12.60 -11.95
N GLY A 3 -4.40 12.16 -10.87
CA GLY A 3 -4.07 10.88 -10.25
C GLY A 3 -4.22 9.77 -11.30
N LYS A 4 -3.37 8.74 -11.23
CA LYS A 4 -3.61 7.53 -12.03
C LYS A 4 -4.95 6.93 -11.58
N SER A 5 -5.82 6.66 -12.55
CA SER A 5 -7.08 5.96 -12.32
C SER A 5 -6.80 4.47 -12.13
N CYS A 6 -7.47 3.86 -11.15
CA CYS A 6 -7.49 2.42 -10.89
C CYS A 6 -8.69 1.73 -11.56
N LEU A 7 -9.56 2.49 -12.24
CA LEU A 7 -10.72 1.97 -12.96
C LEU A 7 -10.31 0.95 -14.04
N GLY A 8 -10.94 -0.22 -13.97
CA GLY A 8 -10.71 -1.31 -14.92
C GLY A 8 -9.38 -2.03 -14.75
N GLN A 9 -8.58 -1.70 -13.72
CA GLN A 9 -7.37 -2.45 -13.40
C GLN A 9 -7.73 -3.74 -12.66
N THR A 10 -7.31 -4.87 -13.22
CA THR A 10 -7.64 -6.20 -12.68
C THR A 10 -6.40 -7.07 -12.45
N GLN A 11 -5.21 -6.51 -12.66
CA GLN A 11 -3.94 -7.19 -12.50
C GLN A 11 -2.93 -6.26 -11.80
N PRO A 12 -2.01 -6.82 -11.00
CA PRO A 12 -0.91 -6.04 -10.45
C PRO A 12 -0.07 -5.40 -11.56
N GLU A 13 0.43 -4.20 -11.30
CA GLU A 13 1.46 -3.62 -12.14
C GLU A 13 2.77 -4.40 -11.96
N GLN A 14 3.57 -4.50 -13.02
CA GLN A 14 4.89 -5.13 -12.98
C GLN A 14 6.01 -4.08 -13.05
N GLY A 15 7.20 -4.46 -12.61
CA GLY A 15 8.41 -3.65 -12.73
C GLY A 15 8.61 -2.64 -11.59
N ALA A 16 9.67 -1.85 -11.72
CA ALA A 16 10.05 -0.86 -10.71
C ALA A 16 9.00 0.26 -10.61
N LYS A 17 8.78 0.75 -9.39
CA LYS A 17 7.94 1.91 -9.11
C LYS A 17 8.82 3.11 -8.80
N PRO A 18 8.36 4.35 -9.09
CA PRO A 18 9.10 5.53 -8.68
C PRO A 18 9.27 5.54 -7.15
N PRO A 19 10.44 5.95 -6.65
CA PRO A 19 10.67 6.03 -5.22
C PRO A 19 9.64 6.97 -4.58
N TYR A 20 9.16 6.60 -3.39
CA TYR A 20 8.29 7.45 -2.59
C TYR A 20 9.15 8.15 -1.54
N PRO A 21 9.39 9.48 -1.65
CA PRO A 21 10.32 10.19 -0.76
C PRO A 21 9.96 10.07 0.73
N GLY A 22 8.68 9.84 1.04
CA GLY A 22 8.24 9.62 2.42
C GLY A 22 8.88 8.39 3.08
N VAL A 23 9.24 7.34 2.32
CA VAL A 23 9.90 6.16 2.89
C VAL A 23 11.28 6.48 3.42
N ASP A 24 12.07 7.26 2.68
CA ASP A 24 13.43 7.64 3.09
C ASP A 24 13.39 8.55 4.32
N ILE A 25 12.41 9.46 4.38
CA ILE A 25 12.17 10.32 5.54
C ILE A 25 11.81 9.48 6.77
N VAL A 26 10.87 8.54 6.64
CA VAL A 26 10.49 7.63 7.73
C VAL A 26 11.70 6.83 8.19
N ARG A 27 12.46 6.21 7.28
CA ARG A 27 13.67 5.45 7.61
C ARG A 27 14.69 6.30 8.38
N SER A 28 14.90 7.54 7.95
CA SER A 28 15.80 8.49 8.61
C SER A 28 15.31 8.87 10.01
N VAL A 29 14.02 9.14 10.19
CA VAL A 29 13.46 9.45 11.52
C VAL A 29 13.61 8.24 12.44
N LEU A 30 13.21 7.05 11.97
CA LEU A 30 13.25 5.83 12.78
C LEU A 30 14.67 5.43 13.20
N SER A 31 15.69 5.66 12.36
CA SER A 31 17.09 5.36 12.71
C SER A 31 17.65 6.28 13.80
N ASN A 32 17.04 7.44 14.01
CA ASN A 32 17.43 8.41 15.03
C ASN A 32 16.55 8.35 16.30
N MET A 33 15.58 7.44 16.37
CA MET A 33 14.72 7.29 17.55
C MET A 33 15.44 6.57 18.69
N LYS A 34 15.26 7.06 19.92
CA LYS A 34 15.78 6.41 21.15
C LYS A 34 15.17 5.03 21.37
N THR A 35 13.88 4.88 21.09
CA THR A 35 13.17 3.60 21.17
C THR A 35 13.17 2.96 19.79
N PRO A 36 13.76 1.77 19.61
CA PRO A 36 13.75 1.08 18.32
C PRO A 36 12.32 0.81 17.85
N VAL A 37 12.07 1.05 16.56
CA VAL A 37 10.80 0.75 15.90
C VAL A 37 11.09 -0.16 14.72
N TYR A 38 10.32 -1.24 14.59
CA TYR A 38 10.37 -2.09 13.41
C TYR A 38 9.50 -1.47 12.30
N LEU A 39 10.13 -1.10 11.18
CA LEU A 39 9.40 -0.59 10.02
C LEU A 39 8.87 -1.75 9.18
N LEU A 40 7.54 -1.88 9.13
CA LEU A 40 6.87 -2.73 8.15
C LEU A 40 6.83 -2.03 6.78
N ASP A 41 7.86 -2.21 5.96
CA ASP A 41 7.91 -1.56 4.64
C ASP A 41 7.01 -2.28 3.61
N ILE A 42 5.76 -1.84 3.56
CA ILE A 42 4.73 -2.30 2.63
C ILE A 42 4.66 -1.46 1.34
N THR A 43 5.57 -0.50 1.14
CA THR A 43 5.43 0.55 0.12
C THR A 43 5.42 -0.03 -1.29
N LEU A 44 6.50 -0.71 -1.69
CA LEU A 44 6.62 -1.26 -3.04
C LEU A 44 5.54 -2.33 -3.32
N PRO A 45 5.30 -3.32 -2.42
CA PRO A 45 4.22 -4.28 -2.63
C PRO A 45 2.86 -3.61 -2.82
N SER A 46 2.54 -2.56 -2.06
CA SER A 46 1.27 -1.84 -2.19
C SER A 46 1.20 -1.03 -3.50
N GLN A 47 2.29 -0.38 -3.91
CA GLN A 47 2.35 0.38 -5.16
C GLN A 47 2.14 -0.49 -6.40
N LEU A 48 2.43 -1.79 -6.33
CA LEU A 48 2.20 -2.74 -7.43
C LEU A 48 0.73 -3.15 -7.53
N ARG A 49 -0.09 -2.91 -6.51
CA ARG A 49 -1.45 -3.47 -6.40
C ARG A 49 -2.55 -2.50 -6.80
N ILE A 50 -2.42 -1.84 -7.95
CA ILE A 50 -3.48 -0.94 -8.45
C ILE A 50 -4.83 -1.67 -8.63
N ASP A 51 -4.80 -2.99 -8.83
CA ASP A 51 -5.94 -3.90 -8.92
C ASP A 51 -6.65 -4.15 -7.57
N GLY A 52 -6.03 -3.79 -6.45
CA GLY A 52 -6.57 -4.03 -5.10
C GLY A 52 -7.54 -2.97 -4.61
N HIS A 53 -7.78 -1.91 -5.38
CA HIS A 53 -8.61 -0.77 -4.98
C HIS A 53 -10.11 -0.99 -5.30
N PRO A 54 -11.02 -0.41 -4.51
CA PRO A 54 -12.46 -0.43 -4.80
C PRO A 54 -12.84 0.26 -6.11
N SER A 55 -12.03 1.24 -6.57
CA SER A 55 -12.36 2.08 -7.73
C SER A 55 -13.77 2.68 -7.55
N VAL A 56 -14.72 2.41 -8.44
CA VAL A 56 -16.09 2.91 -8.37
C VAL A 56 -17.02 2.09 -7.46
N TYR A 57 -16.58 0.94 -6.95
CA TYR A 57 -17.38 0.01 -6.14
C TYR A 57 -17.42 0.41 -4.67
N THR A 58 -17.75 1.68 -4.40
CA THR A 58 -17.72 2.30 -3.06
C THR A 58 -19.11 2.57 -2.49
N GLY A 59 -20.17 2.25 -3.25
CA GLY A 59 -21.55 2.62 -2.91
C GLY A 59 -21.88 4.10 -3.12
N ARG A 60 -20.96 4.91 -3.66
CA ARG A 60 -21.14 6.35 -3.94
C ARG A 60 -21.44 6.68 -5.40
N GLY A 61 -21.66 5.66 -6.22
CA GLY A 61 -21.88 5.79 -7.66
C GLY A 61 -20.58 5.91 -8.47
N THR A 62 -20.70 5.94 -9.80
CA THR A 62 -19.56 5.86 -10.74
C THR A 62 -18.76 7.14 -10.87
N SER A 63 -19.23 8.26 -10.32
CA SER A 63 -18.51 9.54 -10.29
C SER A 63 -17.44 9.60 -9.20
N PHE A 64 -17.46 8.68 -8.25
CA PHE A 64 -16.47 8.59 -7.18
C PHE A 64 -15.59 7.36 -7.40
N GLU A 65 -14.33 7.61 -7.74
CA GLU A 65 -13.30 6.60 -7.87
C GLU A 65 -12.36 6.64 -6.67
N ASP A 66 -12.31 5.55 -5.91
CA ASP A 66 -11.43 5.38 -4.77
C ASP A 66 -10.24 4.50 -5.12
N CYS A 67 -9.08 5.15 -5.29
CA CYS A 67 -7.78 4.51 -5.47
C CYS A 67 -6.87 4.69 -4.25
N SER A 68 -7.45 4.96 -3.07
CA SER A 68 -6.71 5.18 -1.82
C SER A 68 -6.98 4.09 -0.79
N HIS A 69 -8.21 3.57 -0.76
CA HIS A 69 -8.60 2.45 0.08
C HIS A 69 -8.43 1.10 -0.64
N TRP A 70 -8.60 0.01 0.10
CA TRP A 70 -8.41 -1.34 -0.40
C TRP A 70 -9.68 -2.17 -0.30
N CYS A 71 -9.92 -3.02 -1.28
CA CYS A 71 -10.89 -4.10 -1.16
C CYS A 71 -10.46 -5.11 -0.09
N LEU A 72 -11.45 -5.77 0.53
CA LEU A 72 -11.24 -6.89 1.44
C LEU A 72 -12.04 -8.10 0.94
N ALA A 73 -11.48 -9.31 0.88
CA ALA A 73 -10.08 -9.67 1.11
C ALA A 73 -9.12 -9.03 0.07
N GLY A 74 -7.86 -8.75 0.43
CA GLY A 74 -6.93 -8.05 -0.46
C GLY A 74 -5.58 -7.67 0.14
N VAL A 75 -5.06 -6.52 -0.28
CA VAL A 75 -3.72 -6.01 0.08
C VAL A 75 -3.51 -5.87 1.60
N PRO A 76 -4.50 -5.38 2.39
CA PRO A 76 -4.36 -5.33 3.85
C PRO A 76 -4.16 -6.69 4.51
N ASP A 77 -4.66 -7.78 3.92
CA ASP A 77 -4.44 -9.13 4.46
C ASP A 77 -2.96 -9.51 4.33
N THR A 78 -2.31 -9.16 3.21
CA THR A 78 -0.86 -9.37 3.05
C THR A 78 -0.06 -8.56 4.07
N TRP A 79 -0.49 -7.33 4.39
CA TRP A 79 0.16 -6.54 5.46
C TRP A 79 0.05 -7.24 6.81
N ASN A 80 -1.12 -7.82 7.10
CA ASN A 80 -1.32 -8.59 8.33
C ASN A 80 -0.44 -9.85 8.39
N GLU A 81 -0.26 -10.56 7.27
CA GLU A 81 0.65 -11.71 7.21
C GLU A 81 2.12 -11.31 7.46
N ILE A 82 2.59 -10.19 6.86
CA ILE A 82 3.95 -9.70 7.10
C ILE A 82 4.10 -9.24 8.57
N LEU A 83 3.08 -8.59 9.13
CA LEU A 83 3.07 -8.21 10.55
C LEU A 83 3.10 -9.45 11.46
N TYR A 84 2.29 -10.45 11.17
CA TYR A 84 2.26 -11.71 11.92
C TYR A 84 3.63 -12.39 11.89
N ALA A 85 4.26 -12.46 10.72
CA ALA A 85 5.62 -12.96 10.57
C ALA A 85 6.66 -12.12 11.35
N ALA A 86 6.53 -10.79 11.39
CA ALA A 86 7.44 -9.94 12.16
C ALA A 86 7.27 -10.11 13.68
N LEU A 87 6.07 -10.43 14.16
CA LEU A 87 5.77 -10.63 15.58
C LEU A 87 6.16 -12.01 16.10
N LEU A 88 6.03 -13.05 15.25
CA LEU A 88 6.15 -14.45 15.67
C LEU A 88 7.28 -15.22 14.98
N GLY A 89 7.88 -14.67 13.93
CA GLY A 89 8.93 -15.30 13.13
C GLY A 89 10.31 -15.21 13.74
N ASN A 90 10.43 -15.48 15.05
CA ASN A 90 11.70 -15.75 15.72
C ASN A 90 12.19 -17.17 15.41
#